data_AF-A0A1S0U136-F1
#
_entry.id   AF-A0A1S0U136-F1
#
_cell.length_a   1.000
_cell.length_b   1.000
_cell.length_c   1.000
_cell.angle_alpha   90.00
_cell.angle_beta   90.00
_cell.angle_gamma   90.00
#
_symmetry.space_group_name_H-M   'P 1'
#
loop_
_entity.id
_entity.type
_entity.pdbx_description
1 polymer ?
#
loop_
_entity_poly.entity_id
_entity_poly.type
_entity_poly.pdbx_seq_one_letter_code
_entity_poly.pdbx_strand_id
1 'polypeptide(L)'
;MIGMANILGESDHWTKDFVTPLHTILIGLPKTSGQRISSFAKRIDDICKLNAEFTNCINSCGDKTTGHILLKGQIAWTSICDAYHYNTGDFLSFIIPCWSRYGNNVVTQCAMQTSILQHAASNLVDNGIQMVNEHLDDLCKFARKIKTFASISK
;
A
#
# COMPACT_ATOMS: atom_id res chain seq x y z
N MET A 1 24.97 15.87 10.89
CA MET A 1 23.67 15.31 11.31
C MET A 1 23.00 14.81 10.04
N ILE A 2 22.88 13.50 9.84
CA ILE A 2 22.19 12.95 8.67
C ILE A 2 20.70 13.04 8.99
N GLY A 3 20.01 14.03 8.44
CA GLY A 3 18.57 14.21 8.66
C GLY A 3 17.79 13.01 8.13
N MET A 4 16.65 12.67 8.74
CA MET A 4 15.79 11.57 8.28
C MET A 4 15.39 11.71 6.80
N ALA A 5 15.37 12.93 6.25
CA ALA A 5 15.20 13.19 4.81
C ALA A 5 16.28 12.52 3.92
N ASN A 6 17.54 12.44 4.38
CA ASN A 6 18.60 11.72 3.68
C ASN A 6 18.53 10.20 3.85
N ILE A 7 17.80 9.70 4.86
CA ILE A 7 17.64 8.26 5.15
C ILE A 7 16.41 7.70 4.44
N LEU A 8 15.33 8.50 4.36
CA LEU A 8 14.05 8.11 3.78
C LEU A 8 13.94 8.45 2.28
N GLY A 9 14.94 9.13 1.73
CA GLY A 9 14.93 9.68 0.36
C GLY A 9 14.07 10.94 0.27
N GLU A 10 14.37 11.81 -0.69
CA GLU A 10 13.50 12.92 -1.06
C GLU A 10 12.07 12.37 -1.23
N SER A 11 11.09 13.08 -0.64
CA SER A 11 9.65 12.76 -0.59
C SER A 11 8.96 12.52 -1.94
N ASP A 12 9.74 12.62 -3.02
CA ASP A 12 9.32 12.63 -4.41
C ASP A 12 9.29 11.20 -4.99
N HIS A 13 9.86 10.22 -4.28
CA HIS A 13 9.91 8.81 -4.70
C HIS A 13 8.80 7.92 -4.12
N TRP A 14 8.06 8.39 -3.11
CA TRP A 14 6.81 7.73 -2.74
C TRP A 14 5.78 8.22 -3.72
N THR A 15 5.43 7.41 -4.72
CA THR A 15 4.28 7.67 -5.59
C THR A 15 3.08 7.91 -4.68
N LYS A 16 2.72 9.20 -4.50
CA LYS A 16 1.59 9.69 -3.70
C LYS A 16 0.23 9.21 -4.22
N ASP A 17 0.26 8.44 -5.30
CA ASP A 17 -0.91 7.82 -5.87
C ASP A 17 -1.30 6.64 -4.98
N PHE A 18 -2.02 6.93 -3.89
CA PHE A 18 -2.81 5.96 -3.14
C PHE A 18 -3.97 5.50 -4.04
N VAL A 19 -3.65 4.80 -5.11
CA VAL A 19 -4.62 4.34 -6.10
C VAL A 19 -5.28 3.09 -5.56
N THR A 20 -6.61 3.06 -5.60
CA THR A 20 -7.33 1.85 -5.22
C THR A 20 -6.97 0.72 -6.19
N PRO A 21 -6.88 -0.54 -5.72
CA PRO A 21 -6.54 -1.66 -6.59
C PRO A 21 -7.38 -1.74 -7.87
N LEU A 22 -8.69 -1.47 -7.75
CA LEU A 22 -9.60 -1.45 -8.90
C LEU A 22 -9.22 -0.36 -9.92
N HIS A 23 -8.87 0.84 -9.47
CA HIS A 23 -8.39 1.90 -10.36
C HIS A 23 -7.08 1.49 -11.03
N THR A 24 -6.12 0.91 -10.29
CA THR A 24 -4.86 0.40 -10.86
C THR A 24 -5.08 -0.67 -11.94
N ILE A 25 -6.06 -1.57 -11.76
CA ILE A 25 -6.37 -2.57 -12.80
C ILE A 25 -6.98 -1.90 -14.04
N LEU A 26 -7.84 -0.90 -13.85
CA LEU A 26 -8.60 -0.26 -14.92
C LEU A 26 -7.81 0.77 -15.72
N ILE A 27 -6.79 1.40 -15.12
CA ILE A 27 -6.06 2.49 -15.76
C ILE A 27 -5.44 2.03 -17.09
N GLY A 28 -5.67 2.83 -18.14
CA GLY A 28 -5.21 2.53 -19.49
C GLY A 28 -5.92 1.38 -20.20
N LEU A 29 -6.90 0.70 -19.60
CA LEU A 29 -7.69 -0.32 -20.30
C LEU A 29 -8.71 0.33 -21.25
N PRO A 30 -8.89 -0.21 -22.49
CA PRO A 30 -9.85 0.33 -23.44
C PRO A 30 -11.29 0.25 -22.90
N LYS A 31 -12.02 1.37 -22.87
CA LYS A 31 -13.36 1.44 -22.27
C LYS A 31 -14.43 0.65 -23.05
N THR A 32 -14.27 0.50 -24.37
CA THR A 32 -15.31 0.00 -25.28
C THR A 32 -14.86 -1.18 -26.16
N SER A 33 -13.76 -1.86 -25.83
CA SER A 33 -13.26 -3.01 -26.60
C SER A 33 -13.98 -4.32 -26.24
N GLY A 34 -14.24 -5.16 -27.26
CA GLY A 34 -14.66 -6.55 -27.05
C GLY A 34 -13.64 -7.39 -26.28
N GLN A 35 -12.37 -6.96 -26.25
CA GLN A 35 -11.27 -7.60 -25.50
C GLN A 35 -11.08 -7.03 -24.09
N ARG A 36 -11.99 -6.17 -23.59
CA ARG A 36 -11.81 -5.52 -22.29
C ARG A 36 -11.77 -6.53 -21.14
N ILE A 37 -12.66 -7.53 -21.16
CA ILE A 37 -12.71 -8.58 -20.12
C ILE A 37 -11.44 -9.41 -20.12
N SER A 38 -10.96 -9.84 -21.30
CA SER A 38 -9.73 -10.64 -21.41
C SER A 38 -8.49 -9.83 -21.02
N SER A 39 -8.44 -8.55 -21.38
CA SER A 39 -7.35 -7.64 -20.98
C SER A 39 -7.35 -7.40 -19.47
N PHE A 40 -8.53 -7.25 -18.86
CA PHE A 40 -8.71 -7.11 -17.43
C PHE A 40 -8.29 -8.39 -16.68
N ALA A 41 -8.73 -9.56 -17.16
CA ALA A 41 -8.37 -10.86 -16.60
C ALA A 41 -6.85 -11.06 -16.64
N LYS A 42 -6.22 -10.81 -17.80
CA LYS A 42 -4.77 -10.89 -17.95
C LYS A 42 -4.04 -9.96 -16.98
N ARG A 43 -4.53 -8.73 -16.81
CA ARG A 43 -3.90 -7.78 -15.87
C ARG A 43 -4.00 -8.23 -14.43
N ILE A 44 -5.13 -8.82 -14.00
CA ILE A 44 -5.24 -9.43 -12.67
C ILE A 44 -4.25 -10.59 -12.52
N ASP A 45 -4.15 -11.45 -13.52
CA ASP A 45 -3.19 -12.56 -13.52
C ASP A 45 -1.75 -12.08 -13.35
N ASP A 46 -1.34 -11.07 -14.14
CA ASP A 46 -0.01 -10.45 -14.07
C ASP A 46 0.25 -9.80 -12.69
N ILE A 47 -0.71 -9.04 -12.16
CA ILE A 47 -0.62 -8.42 -10.83
C ILE A 47 -0.45 -9.49 -9.75
N CYS A 48 -1.19 -10.58 -9.83
CA CYS A 48 -1.16 -11.61 -8.82
C CYS A 48 0.12 -12.46 -8.85
N LYS A 49 0.72 -12.66 -10.02
CA LYS A 49 2.07 -13.19 -10.15
C LYS A 49 3.09 -12.28 -9.48
N LEU A 50 3.05 -10.97 -9.78
CA LEU A 50 3.95 -9.98 -9.18
C LEU A 50 3.78 -9.88 -7.66
N ASN A 51 2.54 -9.95 -7.15
CA ASN A 51 2.27 -9.93 -5.71
C ASN A 51 2.87 -11.16 -5.01
N ALA A 52 2.79 -12.34 -5.65
CA ALA A 52 3.42 -13.56 -5.13
C ALA A 52 4.95 -13.46 -5.14
N GLU A 53 5.55 -12.95 -6.22
CA GLU A 53 6.99 -12.70 -6.32
C GLU A 53 7.48 -11.70 -5.27
N PHE A 54 6.77 -10.58 -5.08
CA PHE A 54 7.06 -9.60 -4.04
C PHE A 54 6.99 -10.24 -2.64
N THR A 55 5.93 -11.00 -2.37
CA THR A 55 5.76 -11.69 -1.09
C THR A 55 6.91 -12.66 -0.82
N ASN A 56 7.30 -13.44 -1.82
CA ASN A 56 8.44 -14.36 -1.71
C ASN A 56 9.76 -13.61 -1.48
N CYS A 57 9.97 -12.48 -2.18
CA CYS A 57 11.14 -11.64 -1.98
C CYS A 57 11.21 -11.14 -0.53
N ILE A 58 10.12 -10.59 0.01
CA ILE A 58 10.07 -10.12 1.40
C ILE A 58 10.27 -11.27 2.39
N ASN A 59 9.67 -12.43 2.16
CA ASN A 59 9.82 -13.61 3.03
C ASN A 59 11.23 -14.20 3.00
N SER A 60 12.00 -13.98 1.92
CA SER A 60 13.41 -14.37 1.85
C SER A 60 14.33 -13.47 2.68
N CYS A 61 13.84 -12.28 3.09
CA CYS A 61 14.59 -11.39 3.97
C CYS A 61 14.59 -11.91 5.42
N GLY A 62 15.73 -11.78 6.11
CA GLY A 62 15.88 -12.26 7.49
C GLY A 62 15.14 -11.44 8.55
N ASP A 63 14.76 -10.20 8.25
CA ASP A 63 14.02 -9.32 9.17
C ASP A 63 12.50 -9.54 9.05
N LYS A 64 11.97 -10.34 9.98
CA LYS A 64 10.54 -10.66 10.05
C LYS A 64 9.65 -9.47 10.41
N THR A 65 10.16 -8.46 11.10
CA THR A 65 9.34 -7.33 11.56
C THR A 65 9.09 -6.35 10.42
N THR A 66 10.16 -5.92 9.75
CA THR A 66 10.06 -5.04 8.58
C THR A 66 9.31 -5.74 7.45
N GLY A 67 9.58 -7.03 7.23
CA GLY A 67 8.84 -7.82 6.26
C GLY A 67 7.33 -7.84 6.56
N HIS A 68 6.93 -8.03 7.82
CA HIS A 68 5.52 -8.02 8.20
C HIS A 68 4.84 -6.66 7.95
N ILE A 69 5.55 -5.55 8.16
CA ILE A 69 5.02 -4.20 7.86
C ILE A 69 4.79 -4.04 6.35
N LEU A 70 5.77 -4.43 5.53
CA LEU A 70 5.66 -4.33 4.07
C LEU A 70 4.54 -5.22 3.52
N LEU A 71 4.40 -6.44 4.03
CA LEU A 71 3.30 -7.35 3.67
C LEU A 71 1.94 -6.82 4.13
N LYS A 72 1.86 -6.18 5.31
CA LYS A 72 0.63 -5.50 5.75
C LYS A 72 0.22 -4.38 4.79
N GLY A 73 1.17 -3.65 4.20
CA GLY A 73 0.90 -2.66 3.16
C GLY A 73 0.27 -3.25 1.88
N GLN A 74 0.46 -4.54 1.62
CA GLN A 74 -0.05 -5.24 0.43
C GLN A 74 -1.36 -6.02 0.69
N ILE A 75 -1.99 -5.92 1.86
CA ILE A 75 -3.17 -6.72 2.22
C ILE A 75 -4.29 -6.65 1.17
N ALA A 76 -4.54 -5.48 0.58
CA ALA A 76 -5.58 -5.33 -0.43
C ALA A 76 -5.29 -6.17 -1.68
N TRP A 77 -4.04 -6.17 -2.15
CA TRP A 77 -3.61 -6.99 -3.29
C TRP A 77 -3.59 -8.47 -2.95
N THR A 78 -3.05 -8.84 -1.79
CA THR A 78 -3.07 -10.22 -1.31
C THR A 78 -4.50 -10.76 -1.24
N SER A 79 -5.45 -10.00 -0.69
CA SER A 79 -6.86 -10.42 -0.62
C SER A 79 -7.51 -10.64 -1.99
N ILE A 80 -7.23 -9.73 -2.94
CA ILE A 80 -7.73 -9.86 -4.32
C ILE A 80 -7.13 -11.10 -4.98
N CYS A 81 -5.84 -11.32 -4.82
CA CYS A 81 -5.13 -12.44 -5.44
C CYS A 81 -5.47 -13.79 -4.81
N ASP A 82 -5.69 -13.84 -3.50
CA ASP A 82 -6.20 -15.04 -2.83
C ASP A 82 -7.59 -15.38 -3.36
N ALA A 83 -8.48 -14.39 -3.49
CA ALA A 83 -9.80 -14.61 -4.07
C ALA A 83 -9.72 -15.07 -5.54
N TYR A 84 -8.80 -14.50 -6.33
CA TYR A 84 -8.57 -14.92 -7.71
C TYR A 84 -8.10 -16.38 -7.81
N HIS A 85 -7.15 -16.80 -6.96
CA HIS A 85 -6.60 -18.16 -7.02
C HIS A 85 -7.55 -19.19 -6.39
N TYR A 86 -8.04 -18.97 -5.17
CA TYR A 86 -8.80 -19.97 -4.42
C TYR A 86 -10.27 -20.05 -4.85
N ASN A 87 -10.82 -18.97 -5.43
CA ASN A 87 -12.20 -18.94 -5.95
C ASN A 87 -12.23 -18.66 -7.46
N THR A 88 -11.29 -19.26 -8.21
CA THR A 88 -11.06 -18.99 -9.64
C THR A 88 -12.35 -19.04 -10.47
N GLY A 89 -13.25 -20.02 -10.22
CA GLY A 89 -14.50 -20.17 -10.97
C GLY A 89 -15.42 -18.96 -10.88
N ASP A 90 -15.78 -18.55 -9.66
CA ASP A 90 -16.65 -17.41 -9.41
C ASP A 90 -15.96 -16.08 -9.76
N PHE A 91 -14.65 -16.01 -9.51
CA PHE A 91 -13.87 -14.81 -9.79
C PHE A 91 -13.79 -14.53 -11.30
N LEU A 92 -13.52 -15.55 -12.11
CA LEU A 92 -13.49 -15.43 -13.57
C LEU A 92 -14.89 -15.24 -14.18
N SER A 93 -15.91 -15.93 -13.67
CA SER A 93 -17.25 -15.94 -14.27
C SER A 93 -18.11 -14.73 -13.89
N PHE A 94 -17.90 -14.16 -12.70
CA PHE A 94 -18.74 -13.09 -12.17
C PHE A 94 -17.96 -11.81 -11.85
N ILE A 95 -16.90 -11.90 -11.06
CA ILE A 95 -16.18 -10.72 -10.55
C ILE A 95 -15.48 -9.97 -11.68
N ILE A 96 -14.67 -10.67 -12.49
CA ILE A 96 -13.94 -10.04 -13.61
C ILE A 96 -14.88 -9.39 -14.63
N PRO A 97 -15.94 -10.05 -15.12
CA PRO A 97 -16.90 -9.40 -16.03
C PRO A 97 -17.58 -8.19 -15.40
N CYS A 98 -17.97 -8.27 -14.13
CA CYS A 98 -18.60 -7.18 -13.39
C CYS A 98 -17.67 -5.98 -13.25
N TRP A 99 -16.45 -6.18 -12.75
CA TRP A 99 -15.46 -5.12 -12.58
C TRP A 99 -14.98 -4.55 -13.91
N SER A 100 -14.78 -5.40 -14.91
CA SER A 100 -14.46 -4.95 -16.27
C SER A 100 -15.56 -4.05 -16.81
N ARG A 101 -16.85 -4.35 -16.60
CA ARG A 101 -17.95 -3.53 -17.13
C ARG A 101 -18.19 -2.27 -16.32
N TYR A 102 -18.28 -2.38 -15.00
CA TYR A 102 -18.77 -1.32 -14.11
C TYR A 102 -17.67 -0.66 -13.27
N GLY A 103 -16.46 -1.19 -13.24
CA GLY A 103 -15.40 -0.72 -12.35
C GLY A 103 -15.03 0.75 -12.57
N ASN A 104 -15.07 1.25 -13.82
CA ASN A 104 -14.85 2.68 -14.09
C ASN A 104 -15.92 3.57 -13.43
N ASN A 105 -17.17 3.10 -13.35
CA ASN A 105 -18.25 3.83 -12.69
C ASN A 105 -18.01 3.86 -11.17
N VAL A 106 -17.60 2.73 -10.59
CA VAL A 106 -17.25 2.64 -9.16
C VAL A 106 -16.11 3.60 -8.83
N VAL A 107 -15.02 3.57 -9.61
CA VAL A 107 -13.87 4.48 -9.42
C VAL A 107 -14.29 5.94 -9.53
N THR A 108 -15.17 6.28 -10.46
CA THR A 108 -15.64 7.66 -10.67
C THR A 108 -16.56 8.12 -9.53
N GLN A 109 -17.52 7.28 -9.11
CA GLN A 109 -18.45 7.59 -8.02
C GLN A 109 -17.74 7.74 -6.67
N CYS A 110 -16.69 6.95 -6.44
CA CYS A 110 -15.89 6.99 -5.22
C CYS A 110 -14.69 7.94 -5.30
N ALA A 111 -14.55 8.74 -6.38
CA ALA A 111 -13.36 9.55 -6.61
C ALA A 111 -13.12 10.58 -5.49
N MET A 112 -14.18 11.25 -5.02
CA MET A 112 -14.09 12.25 -3.95
C MET A 112 -13.62 11.62 -2.64
N GLN A 113 -14.24 10.50 -2.24
CA GLN A 113 -13.89 9.77 -1.02
C GLN A 113 -12.46 9.21 -1.10
N THR A 114 -12.07 8.73 -2.29
CA THR A 114 -10.71 8.26 -2.55
C THR A 114 -9.70 9.41 -2.40
N SER A 115 -10.01 10.60 -2.92
CA SER A 115 -9.16 11.79 -2.80
C SER A 115 -9.04 12.27 -1.34
N ILE A 116 -10.14 12.25 -0.57
CA ILE A 116 -10.10 12.58 0.86
C ILE A 116 -9.22 11.59 1.62
N LEU A 117 -9.36 10.29 1.35
CA LEU A 117 -8.55 9.25 2.00
C LEU A 117 -7.07 9.38 1.62
N GLN A 118 -6.78 9.61 0.33
CA GLN A 118 -5.43 9.90 -0.18
C GLN A 118 -4.81 11.09 0.55
N HIS A 119 -5.54 12.19 0.67
CA HIS A 119 -5.07 13.40 1.34
C HIS A 119 -4.83 13.17 2.83
N ALA A 120 -5.73 12.44 3.51
CA ALA A 120 -5.55 12.09 4.91
C ALA A 120 -4.33 11.18 5.13
N ALA A 121 -4.12 10.19 4.26
CA ALA A 121 -2.97 9.31 4.32
C ALA A 121 -1.65 10.05 4.03
N SER A 122 -1.61 10.90 3.00
CA SER A 122 -0.45 11.76 2.71
C SER A 122 -0.13 12.67 3.89
N ASN A 123 -1.13 13.35 4.45
CA ASN A 123 -0.93 14.21 5.61
C ASN A 123 -0.45 13.44 6.83
N LEU A 124 -0.89 12.20 7.05
CA LEU A 124 -0.36 11.38 8.13
C LEU A 124 1.12 11.04 7.93
N VAL A 125 1.53 10.74 6.69
CA VAL A 125 2.93 10.48 6.36
C VAL A 125 3.77 11.75 6.52
N ASP A 126 3.32 12.86 5.93
CA ASP A 126 4.02 14.15 5.94
C ASP A 126 4.14 14.72 7.36
N ASN A 127 3.02 14.75 8.10
CA ASN A 127 3.00 15.27 9.48
C ASN A 127 3.53 14.26 10.50
N GLY A 128 3.49 12.95 10.23
CA GLY A 128 4.13 11.95 11.09
C GLY A 128 5.65 12.12 11.11
N ILE A 129 6.25 12.40 9.96
CA ILE A 129 7.67 12.76 9.84
C ILE A 129 7.95 14.07 10.60
N GLN A 130 7.09 15.08 10.44
CA GLN A 130 7.24 16.36 11.12
C GLN A 130 7.08 16.23 12.65
N MET A 131 6.09 15.49 13.14
CA MET A 131 5.87 15.23 14.57
C MET A 131 7.01 14.42 15.20
N VAL A 132 7.59 13.45 14.49
CA VAL A 132 8.80 12.76 14.95
C VAL A 132 9.96 13.74 15.06
N ASN A 133 10.13 14.64 14.09
CA ASN A 133 11.16 15.69 14.13
C ASN A 133 10.93 16.70 15.26
N GLU A 134 9.69 17.12 15.52
CA GLU A 134 9.33 18.11 16.54
C GLU A 134 9.41 17.56 17.97
N HIS A 135 9.21 16.25 18.16
CA HIS A 135 9.22 15.61 19.49
C HIS A 135 10.47 14.75 19.77
N LEU A 136 11.46 14.75 18.88
CA LEU A 136 12.74 14.06 19.08
C LEU A 136 13.47 14.52 20.35
N ASP A 137 13.43 15.82 20.66
CA ASP A 137 14.03 16.37 21.88
C ASP A 137 13.33 15.89 23.15
N ASP A 138 12.02 15.71 23.12
CA ASP A 138 11.25 15.25 24.28
C ASP A 138 11.38 13.73 24.48
N LEU A 139 11.46 12.96 23.39
CA LEU A 139 11.83 11.54 23.41
C LEU A 139 13.26 11.33 23.96
N CYS A 140 14.22 12.15 23.54
CA CYS A 140 15.59 12.11 24.08
C CYS A 140 15.67 12.53 25.55
N LYS A 141 14.88 13.51 25.99
CA LYS A 141 14.76 13.88 27.42
C LYS A 141 14.13 12.75 28.25
N PHE A 142 13.12 12.07 27.71
CA PHE A 142 12.47 10.95 28.38
C PHE A 142 13.42 9.76 28.55
N ALA A 143 14.16 9.41 27.49
CA ALA A 143 15.18 8.36 27.53
C ALA A 143 16.34 8.69 28.47
N ARG A 144 16.77 9.96 28.55
CA ARG A 144 17.76 10.41 29.55
C ARG A 144 17.24 10.25 30.97
N LYS A 145 15.99 10.64 31.25
CA LYS A 145 15.39 10.47 32.59
C LYS A 145 15.35 9.00 33.01
N ILE A 146 14.98 8.08 32.12
CA ILE A 146 14.99 6.63 32.40
C ILE A 146 16.40 6.14 32.74
N LYS A 147 17.41 6.60 32.01
CA LYS A 147 18.82 6.24 32.27
C LYS A 147 19.29 6.74 33.63
N THR A 148 18.87 7.94 34.05
CA THR A 148 19.19 8.50 35.37
C THR A 148 18.51 7.72 36.50
N PHE A 149 17.23 7.35 36.34
CA PHE A 149 16.53 6.51 37.32
C PHE A 149 17.18 5.12 37.46
N ALA A 150 17.56 4.48 36.34
CA ALA A 150 18.24 3.19 36.36
C ALA A 150 19.66 3.25 36.96
N SER A 151 20.34 4.39 36.91
CA SER A 151 21.66 4.58 37.54
C SER A 151 21.62 4.89 39.03
N ILE A 152 20.48 5.35 39.56
CA ILE A 152 20.28 5.62 40.99
C ILE A 152 19.82 4.35 41.74
N SER A 153 19.28 3.34 41.03
CA SER A 153 18.86 2.06 41.58
C SER A 153 19.97 0.99 41.64
N LYS A 154 21.25 1.39 41.66
CA LYS A 154 22.40 0.51 41.92
C LYS A 154 23.11 0.89 43.21
#